data_AF-A0A7Z9H538-F1
#
_entry.id   AF-A0A7Z9H538-F1
#
_cell.length_a   1.000
_cell.length_b   1.000
_cell.length_c   1.000
_cell.angle_alpha   90.00
_cell.angle_beta   90.00
_cell.angle_gamma   90.00
#
_symmetry.space_group_name_H-M   'P 1'
#
loop_
_entity.id
_entity.type
_entity.pdbx_description
1 polymer ?
#
loop_
_entity_poly.entity_id
_entity_poly.type
_entity_poly.pdbx_seq_one_letter_code
_entity_poly.pdbx_strand_id
1 'polypeptide(L)'
;MIFLGGDRVTVGYREKLASMLKENGSNNPRVISVLGFTESKKCWIECPGGRETGFHTYPDLDLFEVVDPETGEQLPDGTTGELVYTPLDGRGSLILRYRTGDLVDGGMTREPCPACGRTVPRFSSDLSRASNQTDMSLTKIKGTLVNLNVITDLLTDSDRVDEWQVVLSKRNDDPLEVDEMGISVSLCEGQAVDGIEEWLTSRIAEAAEIRPSRVEVIDRAEILERLGMETQLKEKRIVDLRKQAGGGS
;
A
#
# COMPACT_ATOMS: atom_id res chain seq x y z
N MET A 1 -6.19 7.95 19.42
CA MET A 1 -5.98 6.70 18.65
C MET A 1 -6.79 6.83 17.38
N ILE A 2 -6.21 6.49 16.23
CA ILE A 2 -6.88 6.52 14.93
C ILE A 2 -6.89 5.12 14.34
N PHE A 3 -7.97 4.77 13.66
CA PHE A 3 -8.14 3.50 12.96
C PHE A 3 -8.18 3.79 11.46
N LEU A 4 -7.35 3.10 10.69
CA LEU A 4 -7.25 3.27 9.24
C LEU A 4 -7.63 1.97 8.56
N GLY A 5 -8.62 2.02 7.69
CA GLY A 5 -9.01 0.90 6.83
C GLY A 5 -9.18 1.37 5.40
N GLY A 6 -9.15 0.41 4.47
CA GLY A 6 -9.30 0.67 3.02
C GLY A 6 -7.98 0.72 2.26
N ASP A 7 -6.88 1.08 2.92
CA ASP A 7 -5.54 1.11 2.32
C ASP A 7 -4.46 0.54 3.25
N ARG A 8 -3.31 0.17 2.66
CA ARG A 8 -2.15 -0.38 3.35
C ARG A 8 -1.54 0.65 4.28
N VAL A 9 -1.31 0.30 5.54
CA VAL A 9 -0.68 1.18 6.53
C VAL A 9 0.80 0.81 6.70
N THR A 10 1.67 1.42 5.88
CA THR A 10 3.12 1.22 5.95
C THR A 10 3.72 1.80 7.23
N VAL A 11 4.99 1.50 7.52
CA VAL A 11 5.69 2.03 8.71
C VAL A 11 5.82 3.55 8.63
N GLY A 12 6.32 4.08 7.50
CA GLY A 12 6.47 5.53 7.35
C GLY A 12 5.13 6.26 7.34
N TYR A 13 4.08 5.70 6.73
CA TYR A 13 2.75 6.30 6.82
C TYR A 13 2.24 6.37 8.27
N ARG A 14 2.51 5.32 9.05
CA ARG A 14 2.15 5.24 10.46
C ARG A 14 2.92 6.28 11.29
N GLU A 15 4.21 6.45 11.04
CA GLU A 15 5.08 7.43 11.68
C GLU A 15 4.67 8.88 11.33
N LYS A 16 4.42 9.15 10.05
CA LYS A 16 3.94 10.43 9.55
C LYS A 16 2.66 10.87 10.24
N LEU A 17 1.64 10.00 10.26
CA LEU A 17 0.38 10.29 10.93
C LEU A 17 0.55 10.45 12.45
N ALA A 18 1.44 9.65 13.07
CA ALA A 18 1.75 9.82 14.48
C ALA A 18 2.44 11.17 14.76
N SER A 19 3.32 11.65 13.88
CA SER A 19 3.97 12.98 14.00
C SER A 19 2.94 14.10 13.90
N MET A 20 2.12 14.08 12.84
CA MET A 20 1.07 15.08 12.63
C MET A 20 0.12 15.17 13.83
N LEU A 21 -0.27 14.02 14.41
CA LEU A 21 -1.12 14.01 15.60
C LEU A 21 -0.41 14.60 16.83
N LYS A 22 0.90 14.36 17.00
CA LYS A 22 1.69 14.97 18.10
C LYS A 22 1.76 16.48 17.96
N GLU A 23 2.05 16.97 16.75
CA GLU A 23 2.08 18.40 16.43
C GLU A 23 0.75 19.10 16.74
N ASN A 24 -0.36 18.37 16.60
CA ASN A 24 -1.71 18.83 16.95
C ASN A 24 -2.12 18.54 18.41
N GLY A 25 -1.16 18.30 19.30
CA GLY A 25 -1.40 18.21 20.76
C GLY A 25 -1.71 16.81 21.30
N SER A 26 -1.55 15.75 20.50
CA SER A 26 -1.71 14.37 20.98
C SER A 26 -0.46 13.90 21.74
N ASN A 27 -0.62 13.55 23.02
CA ASN A 27 0.50 13.08 23.86
C ASN A 27 1.04 11.69 23.47
N ASN A 28 0.18 10.81 22.95
CA ASN A 28 0.55 9.44 22.60
C ASN A 28 -0.33 8.90 21.46
N PRO A 29 -0.16 9.42 20.22
CA PRO A 29 -0.96 8.94 19.11
C PRO A 29 -0.62 7.49 18.78
N ARG A 30 -1.68 6.74 18.53
CA ARG A 30 -1.61 5.36 18.08
C ARG A 30 -2.43 5.25 16.82
N VAL A 31 -1.76 4.86 15.75
CA VAL A 31 -2.35 4.54 14.46
C VAL A 31 -2.51 3.03 14.43
N ILE A 32 -3.71 2.53 14.10
CA ILE A 32 -4.05 1.10 14.10
C ILE A 32 -4.64 0.75 12.74
N SER A 33 -4.12 -0.31 12.11
CA SER A 33 -4.65 -0.77 10.83
C SER A 33 -5.92 -1.61 11.03
N VAL A 34 -6.84 -1.50 10.07
CA VAL A 34 -8.08 -2.26 10.00
C VAL A 34 -8.16 -2.91 8.63
N LEU A 35 -8.13 -4.24 8.60
CA LEU A 35 -8.45 -5.00 7.40
C LEU A 35 -9.97 -5.10 7.28
N GLY A 36 -10.52 -4.77 6.12
CA GLY A 36 -11.92 -4.98 5.82
C GLY A 36 -12.14 -5.03 4.31
N PHE A 37 -13.05 -5.89 3.90
CA PHE A 37 -13.50 -6.02 2.51
C PHE A 37 -15.00 -6.37 2.50
N THR A 38 -15.72 -5.87 1.51
CA THR A 38 -17.20 -5.87 1.47
C THR A 38 -17.79 -7.27 1.63
N GLU A 39 -17.16 -8.27 1.04
CA GLU A 39 -17.61 -9.66 1.02
C GLU A 39 -17.56 -10.30 2.40
N SER A 40 -16.65 -9.85 3.27
CA SER A 40 -16.56 -10.36 4.65
C SER A 40 -17.66 -9.86 5.57
N LYS A 41 -18.20 -8.66 5.29
CA LYS A 41 -19.14 -7.93 6.18
C LYS A 41 -18.61 -7.76 7.62
N LYS A 42 -17.31 -7.90 7.81
CA LYS A 42 -16.59 -7.82 9.09
C LYS A 42 -15.28 -7.08 8.84
N CYS A 43 -14.67 -6.60 9.91
CA CYS A 43 -13.33 -6.03 9.85
C CYS A 43 -12.48 -6.63 10.96
N TRP A 44 -11.18 -6.76 10.69
CA TRP A 44 -10.18 -7.18 11.65
C TRP A 44 -9.33 -5.99 12.02
N ILE A 45 -9.30 -5.70 13.32
CA ILE A 45 -8.51 -4.61 13.86
C ILE A 45 -7.17 -5.20 14.29
N GLU A 46 -6.10 -4.56 13.85
CA GLU A 46 -4.75 -4.91 14.25
C GLU A 46 -4.61 -4.83 15.78
N CYS A 47 -3.87 -5.77 16.34
CA CYS A 47 -3.64 -5.79 17.77
C CYS A 47 -2.87 -4.55 18.25
N PRO A 48 -3.05 -4.15 19.53
CA PRO A 48 -2.30 -3.04 20.11
C PRO A 48 -0.77 -3.06 19.93
N GLY A 49 -0.16 -4.24 19.75
CA GLY A 49 1.28 -4.35 19.47
C GLY A 49 1.68 -3.91 18.05
N GLY A 50 0.72 -3.51 17.21
CA GLY A 50 0.96 -3.05 15.86
C GLY A 50 1.44 -4.18 14.94
N ARG A 51 2.38 -3.85 14.06
CA ARG A 51 2.82 -4.73 12.97
C ARG A 51 3.39 -6.06 13.43
N GLU A 52 4.10 -6.09 14.56
CA GLU A 52 4.68 -7.34 15.11
C GLU A 52 3.60 -8.34 15.55
N THR A 53 2.40 -7.83 15.83
CA THR A 53 1.28 -8.63 16.31
C THR A 53 0.29 -9.01 15.21
N GLY A 54 0.05 -8.14 14.24
CA GLY A 54 -0.87 -8.40 13.13
C GLY A 54 -2.35 -8.45 13.55
N PHE A 55 -3.13 -9.17 12.76
CA PHE A 55 -4.57 -9.31 12.90
C PHE A 55 -4.92 -10.64 13.56
N HIS A 56 -5.62 -10.61 14.69
CA HIS A 56 -6.12 -11.82 15.34
C HIS A 56 -7.35 -12.34 14.60
N THR A 57 -7.40 -13.65 14.38
CA THR A 57 -8.56 -14.34 13.83
C THR A 57 -9.21 -15.19 14.91
N TYR A 58 -10.48 -15.50 14.73
CA TYR A 58 -11.27 -16.22 15.72
C TYR A 58 -11.85 -17.45 15.05
N PRO A 59 -11.24 -18.64 15.23
CA PRO A 59 -11.63 -19.87 14.51
C PRO A 59 -13.07 -20.34 14.76
N ASP A 60 -13.77 -19.76 15.72
CA ASP A 60 -15.20 -19.91 15.96
C ASP A 60 -16.08 -18.98 15.09
N LEU A 61 -15.51 -17.90 14.55
CA LEU A 61 -16.20 -16.89 13.74
C LEU A 61 -15.80 -16.92 12.26
N ASP A 62 -14.52 -17.18 11.99
CA ASP A 62 -13.90 -17.12 10.68
C ASP A 62 -12.74 -18.11 10.54
N LEU A 63 -12.58 -18.62 9.32
CA LEU A 63 -11.42 -19.38 8.89
C LEU A 63 -10.63 -18.53 7.91
N PHE A 64 -9.38 -18.26 8.28
CA PHE A 64 -8.38 -17.71 7.39
C PHE A 64 -7.35 -18.77 7.02
N GLU A 65 -6.95 -18.75 5.77
CA GLU A 65 -5.89 -19.59 5.23
C GLU A 65 -4.92 -18.70 4.47
N VAL A 66 -3.64 -19.06 4.50
CA VAL A 66 -2.64 -18.51 3.57
C VAL A 66 -2.36 -19.59 2.54
N VAL A 67 -2.58 -19.29 1.27
CA VAL A 67 -2.46 -20.26 0.17
C VAL A 67 -1.45 -19.77 -0.86
N ASP A 68 -0.92 -20.72 -1.62
CA ASP A 68 -0.13 -20.43 -2.79
C ASP A 68 -1.03 -19.76 -3.86
N PRO A 69 -0.66 -18.57 -4.40
CA PRO A 69 -1.52 -17.85 -5.33
C PRO A 69 -1.73 -18.55 -6.68
N GLU A 70 -0.82 -19.43 -7.10
CA GLU A 70 -0.93 -20.14 -8.38
C GLU A 70 -1.76 -21.42 -8.24
N THR A 71 -1.46 -22.22 -7.22
CA THR A 71 -2.04 -23.55 -7.02
C THR A 71 -3.29 -23.54 -6.14
N GLY A 72 -3.42 -22.55 -5.24
CA GLY A 72 -4.48 -22.49 -4.24
C GLY A 72 -4.29 -23.47 -3.06
N GLU A 73 -3.13 -24.15 -2.99
CA GLU A 73 -2.79 -25.05 -1.90
C GLU A 73 -2.41 -24.29 -0.63
N GLN A 74 -2.78 -24.82 0.53
CA GLN A 74 -2.49 -24.18 1.81
C GLN A 74 -0.98 -24.21 2.11
N LEU A 75 -0.44 -23.07 2.51
CA LEU A 75 0.96 -22.92 2.86
C LEU A 75 1.19 -23.10 4.38
N PRO A 76 2.41 -23.50 4.80
CA PRO A 76 2.78 -23.56 6.21
C PRO A 76 2.73 -22.18 6.90
N ASP A 77 2.48 -22.18 8.21
CA ASP A 77 2.59 -20.98 9.06
C ASP A 77 3.94 -20.27 8.83
N GLY A 78 3.91 -18.93 8.80
CA GLY A 78 5.06 -18.06 8.54
C GLY A 78 5.40 -17.87 7.05
N THR A 79 4.75 -18.59 6.14
CA THR A 79 5.01 -18.48 4.70
C THR A 79 4.17 -17.36 4.09
N THR A 80 4.78 -16.50 3.27
CA THR A 80 4.06 -15.50 2.47
C THR A 80 3.17 -16.19 1.43
N GLY A 81 1.92 -15.72 1.31
CA GLY A 81 0.97 -16.20 0.32
C GLY A 81 -0.33 -15.41 0.33
N GLU A 82 -1.31 -15.85 -0.44
CA GLU A 82 -2.60 -15.18 -0.56
C GLU A 82 -3.54 -15.52 0.59
N LEU A 83 -4.18 -14.51 1.15
CA LEU A 83 -5.19 -14.65 2.18
C LEU A 83 -6.50 -15.15 1.59
N VAL A 84 -6.99 -16.25 2.12
CA VAL A 84 -8.28 -16.85 1.79
C VAL A 84 -9.17 -16.80 3.01
N TYR A 85 -10.42 -16.40 2.81
CA TYR A 85 -11.38 -16.16 3.88
C TYR A 85 -12.65 -17.00 3.75
N THR A 86 -13.09 -17.56 4.86
CA THR A 86 -14.40 -18.21 5.00
C THR A 86 -15.07 -17.77 6.30
N PRO A 87 -16.25 -17.13 6.26
CA PRO A 87 -17.06 -16.88 7.46
C PRO A 87 -17.68 -18.19 7.97
N LEU A 88 -17.48 -18.51 9.25
CA LEU A 88 -18.08 -19.70 9.88
C LEU A 88 -19.40 -19.37 10.60
N ASP A 89 -19.47 -18.20 11.23
CA ASP A 89 -20.69 -17.67 11.87
C ASP A 89 -21.33 -16.52 11.06
N GLY A 90 -21.22 -16.58 9.73
CA GLY A 90 -21.84 -15.60 8.84
C GLY A 90 -23.32 -15.86 8.59
N ARG A 91 -24.11 -14.80 8.31
CA ARG A 91 -25.50 -14.92 7.84
C ARG A 91 -25.76 -14.11 6.55
N GLY A 92 -26.76 -14.52 5.78
CA GLY A 92 -27.14 -13.90 4.51
C GLY A 92 -26.26 -14.39 3.36
N SER A 93 -25.80 -13.50 2.48
CA SER A 93 -24.82 -13.86 1.44
C SER A 93 -23.52 -14.32 2.09
N LEU A 94 -23.13 -15.56 1.82
CA LEU A 94 -21.90 -16.17 2.30
C LEU A 94 -20.97 -16.46 1.14
N ILE A 95 -19.68 -16.37 1.43
CA ILE A 95 -18.58 -16.72 0.54
C ILE A 95 -17.85 -17.90 1.17
N LEU A 96 -17.29 -18.78 0.35
CA LEU A 96 -16.54 -19.95 0.82
C LEU A 96 -15.19 -19.95 0.12
N ARG A 97 -14.11 -20.07 0.88
CA ARG A 97 -12.73 -19.96 0.38
C ARG A 97 -12.56 -18.78 -0.57
N TYR A 98 -13.04 -17.61 -0.15
CA TYR A 98 -12.90 -16.39 -0.93
C TYR A 98 -11.45 -15.97 -0.98
N ARG A 99 -10.88 -15.98 -2.17
CA ARG A 99 -9.56 -15.44 -2.47
C ARG A 99 -9.63 -13.93 -2.43
N THR A 100 -9.02 -13.34 -1.40
CA THR A 100 -9.10 -11.89 -1.16
C THR A 100 -8.30 -11.08 -2.20
N GLY A 101 -7.35 -11.72 -2.88
CA GLY A 101 -6.35 -11.03 -3.66
C GLY A 101 -5.38 -10.23 -2.80
N ASP A 102 -5.33 -10.42 -1.48
CA ASP A 102 -4.32 -9.83 -0.59
C ASP A 102 -3.24 -10.89 -0.29
N LEU A 103 -1.98 -10.49 -0.33
CA LEU A 103 -0.82 -11.28 0.05
C LEU A 103 -0.37 -10.86 1.44
N VAL A 104 -0.12 -11.85 2.29
CA VAL A 104 0.29 -11.65 3.67
C VAL A 104 1.79 -11.90 3.78
N ASP A 105 2.56 -10.82 3.83
CA ASP A 105 4.01 -10.89 3.97
C ASP A 105 4.38 -11.28 5.41
N GLY A 106 4.94 -12.48 5.57
CA GLY A 106 5.18 -13.12 6.88
C GLY A 106 4.07 -14.08 7.33
N GLY A 107 3.02 -14.26 6.52
CA GLY A 107 2.04 -15.33 6.68
C GLY A 107 1.22 -15.32 7.97
N MET A 108 0.81 -16.52 8.39
CA MET A 108 0.05 -16.79 9.61
C MET A 108 0.92 -17.39 10.72
N THR A 109 0.53 -17.17 11.97
CA THR A 109 1.14 -17.82 13.13
C THR A 109 0.08 -18.13 14.18
N ARG A 110 0.32 -19.19 14.95
CA ARG A 110 -0.52 -19.63 16.07
C ARG A 110 0.16 -19.43 17.43
N GLU A 111 1.34 -18.82 17.44
CA GLU A 111 2.06 -18.51 18.67
C GLU A 111 1.32 -17.44 19.47
N PRO A 112 1.37 -17.49 20.83
CA PRO A 112 0.77 -16.48 21.69
C PRO A 112 1.18 -15.07 21.29
N CYS A 113 0.21 -14.16 21.25
CA CYS A 113 0.46 -12.78 20.88
C CYS A 113 1.42 -12.11 21.89
N PRO A 114 2.55 -11.54 21.44
CA PRO A 114 3.53 -10.95 22.35
C PRO A 114 3.01 -9.69 23.08
N ALA A 115 2.01 -9.00 22.54
CA ALA A 115 1.46 -7.79 23.17
C ALA A 115 0.24 -8.03 24.05
N CYS A 116 -0.64 -8.98 23.70
CA CYS A 116 -1.91 -9.19 24.42
C CYS A 116 -2.09 -10.58 25.02
N GLY A 117 -1.19 -11.52 24.75
CA GLY A 117 -1.20 -12.88 25.31
C GLY A 117 -2.28 -13.81 24.77
N ARG A 118 -3.13 -13.37 23.82
CA ARG A 118 -4.12 -14.26 23.18
C ARG A 118 -3.42 -15.37 22.41
N THR A 119 -4.01 -16.56 22.44
CA THR A 119 -3.50 -17.78 21.77
C THR A 119 -4.29 -18.13 20.51
N VAL A 120 -5.12 -17.21 20.02
CA VAL A 120 -5.83 -17.39 18.75
C VAL A 120 -4.87 -17.12 17.58
N PRO A 121 -5.10 -17.71 16.40
CA PRO A 121 -4.25 -17.47 15.25
C PRO A 121 -4.22 -15.99 14.87
N ARG A 122 -3.13 -15.59 14.23
CA ARG A 122 -2.95 -14.23 13.73
C ARG A 122 -2.20 -14.24 12.41
N PHE A 123 -2.51 -13.30 11.54
CA PHE A 123 -1.75 -13.09 10.30
C PHE A 123 -1.07 -11.73 10.31
N SER A 124 0.05 -11.61 9.59
CA SER A 124 0.84 -10.37 9.51
C SER A 124 -0.02 -9.18 9.07
N SER A 125 0.27 -7.99 9.60
CA SER A 125 -0.37 -6.77 9.11
C SER A 125 0.28 -6.22 7.84
N ASP A 126 1.38 -6.83 7.40
CA ASP A 126 2.04 -6.47 6.16
C ASP A 126 1.29 -7.13 5.00
N LEU A 127 0.35 -6.37 4.46
CA LEU A 127 -0.54 -6.83 3.39
C LEU A 127 -0.18 -6.09 2.10
N SER A 128 0.12 -6.85 1.05
CA SER A 128 0.19 -6.35 -0.33
C SER A 128 -0.97 -6.95 -1.14
N ARG A 129 -1.22 -6.52 -2.39
CA ARG A 129 -2.25 -7.14 -3.23
C ARG A 129 -1.61 -8.14 -4.18
N ALA A 130 -2.18 -9.33 -4.32
CA ALA A 130 -1.85 -10.31 -5.34
C ALA A 130 -2.07 -9.75 -6.75
N SER A 131 -3.04 -8.84 -6.95
CA SER A 131 -3.10 -8.07 -8.20
C SER A 131 -1.82 -7.27 -8.39
N ASN A 132 -1.22 -6.69 -7.35
CA ASN A 132 0.07 -6.00 -7.50
C ASN A 132 1.25 -6.96 -7.78
N GLN A 133 1.07 -8.29 -7.62
CA GLN A 133 2.08 -9.32 -7.93
C GLN A 133 1.79 -10.13 -9.21
N THR A 134 0.53 -10.24 -9.67
CA THR A 134 0.12 -10.91 -10.91
C THR A 134 -0.21 -9.93 -12.03
N ASP A 135 -0.74 -8.76 -11.67
CA ASP A 135 -0.71 -7.51 -12.45
C ASP A 135 0.47 -6.70 -11.91
N MET A 136 1.68 -7.26 -12.07
CA MET A 136 2.88 -6.67 -11.53
C MET A 136 2.92 -5.18 -11.88
N SER A 137 3.00 -4.35 -10.84
CA SER A 137 3.48 -2.98 -10.97
C SER A 137 4.92 -2.92 -11.50
N LEU A 138 5.51 -4.06 -11.90
CA LEU A 138 6.52 -4.16 -12.96
C LEU A 138 5.96 -3.62 -14.27
N THR A 139 5.96 -2.31 -14.37
CA THR A 139 5.75 -1.66 -15.64
C THR A 139 7.07 -1.61 -16.39
N LYS A 140 7.03 -1.94 -17.68
CA LYS A 140 8.15 -1.63 -18.57
C LYS A 140 8.18 -0.13 -18.78
N ILE A 141 9.28 0.53 -18.38
CA ILE A 141 9.53 1.95 -18.59
C ILE A 141 10.90 2.05 -19.24
N LYS A 142 10.96 2.62 -20.45
CA LYS A 142 12.21 2.73 -21.25
C LYS A 142 12.92 1.37 -21.45
N GLY A 143 12.15 0.29 -21.51
CA GLY A 143 12.69 -1.07 -21.71
C GLY A 143 13.08 -1.81 -20.42
N THR A 144 13.12 -1.15 -19.26
CA THR A 144 13.42 -1.74 -17.96
C THR A 144 12.14 -2.15 -17.23
N LEU A 145 12.13 -3.32 -16.58
CA LEU A 145 11.04 -3.72 -15.69
C LEU A 145 11.21 -3.01 -14.34
N VAL A 146 10.28 -2.13 -13.98
CA VAL A 146 10.38 -1.28 -12.79
C VAL A 146 9.29 -1.64 -11.80
N ASN A 147 9.64 -2.01 -10.57
CA ASN A 147 8.69 -2.23 -9.49
C ASN A 147 8.27 -0.91 -8.85
N LEU A 148 7.07 -0.42 -9.19
CA LEU A 148 6.56 0.84 -8.64
C LEU A 148 6.27 0.79 -7.14
N ASN A 149 6.15 -0.40 -6.52
CA ASN A 149 5.97 -0.51 -5.07
C ASN A 149 7.21 0.00 -4.33
N VAL A 150 8.41 -0.24 -4.87
CA VAL A 150 9.66 0.25 -4.27
C VAL A 150 9.70 1.78 -4.26
N ILE A 151 9.25 2.41 -5.35
CA ILE A 151 9.17 3.87 -5.45
C ILE A 151 8.09 4.41 -4.50
N THR A 152 6.95 3.72 -4.44
CA THR A 152 5.83 4.06 -3.53
C THR A 152 6.27 4.05 -2.07
N ASP A 153 6.96 2.99 -1.65
CA ASP A 153 7.47 2.84 -0.28
C ASP A 153 8.50 3.93 0.03
N LEU A 154 9.45 4.16 -0.90
CA LEU A 154 10.48 5.20 -0.77
C LEU A 154 9.89 6.60 -0.59
N LEU A 155 8.86 6.95 -1.38
CA LEU A 155 8.22 8.26 -1.31
C LEU A 155 7.34 8.41 -0.06
N THR A 156 6.66 7.32 0.35
CA THR A 156 5.76 7.33 1.52
C THR A 156 6.53 7.34 2.84
N ASP A 157 7.68 6.70 2.89
CA ASP A 157 8.51 6.59 4.09
C ASP A 157 9.57 7.72 4.21
N SER A 158 9.56 8.67 3.28
CA SER A 158 10.45 9.83 3.29
C SER A 158 10.00 10.87 4.31
N ASP A 159 10.91 11.34 5.16
CA ASP A 159 10.70 12.46 6.08
C ASP A 159 10.67 13.83 5.38
N ARG A 160 11.08 13.88 4.10
CA ARG A 160 11.10 15.11 3.29
C ARG A 160 9.86 15.31 2.43
N VAL A 161 9.19 14.23 2.07
CA VAL A 161 8.05 14.23 1.14
C VAL A 161 6.77 14.15 1.95
N ASP A 162 5.88 15.11 1.75
CA ASP A 162 4.55 15.09 2.35
C ASP A 162 3.63 14.25 1.45
N GLU A 163 3.21 14.76 0.30
CA GLU A 163 2.36 14.04 -0.64
C GLU A 163 3.10 13.77 -1.93
N TRP A 164 2.70 12.73 -2.64
CA TRP A 164 3.33 12.35 -3.90
C TRP A 164 2.33 11.69 -4.87
N GLN A 165 2.65 11.79 -6.16
CA GLN A 165 1.99 11.09 -7.25
C GLN A 165 3.03 10.67 -8.31
N VAL A 166 2.92 9.43 -8.79
CA VAL A 166 3.69 8.91 -9.92
C VAL A 166 2.80 8.88 -11.16
N VAL A 167 3.25 9.51 -12.23
CA VAL A 167 2.53 9.55 -13.51
C VAL A 167 3.39 8.89 -14.59
N LEU A 168 2.80 7.91 -15.26
CA LEU A 168 3.39 7.26 -16.44
C LEU A 168 2.74 7.84 -17.68
N SER A 169 3.56 8.36 -18.59
CA SER A 169 3.10 8.95 -19.86
C SER A 169 3.99 8.54 -21.03
N LYS A 170 3.56 8.90 -22.23
CA LYS A 170 4.39 8.83 -23.44
C LYS A 170 5.00 10.20 -23.68
N ARG A 171 6.26 10.25 -24.12
CA ARG A 171 6.86 11.51 -24.54
C ARG A 171 6.03 12.10 -25.68
N ASN A 172 5.72 13.41 -25.60
CA ASN A 172 4.86 14.12 -26.55
C ASN A 172 3.45 13.52 -26.74
N ASP A 173 2.97 12.72 -25.78
CA ASP A 173 1.71 11.98 -25.87
C ASP A 173 1.59 11.07 -27.12
N ASP A 174 2.72 10.66 -27.70
CA ASP A 174 2.78 9.79 -28.88
C ASP A 174 2.94 8.31 -28.47
N PRO A 175 2.03 7.40 -28.86
CA PRO A 175 2.13 5.97 -28.55
C PRO A 175 3.44 5.29 -28.97
N LEU A 176 4.12 5.81 -29.99
CA LEU A 176 5.34 5.24 -30.56
C LEU A 176 6.62 5.76 -29.87
N GLU A 177 6.50 6.83 -29.12
CA GLU A 177 7.62 7.43 -28.39
C GLU A 177 7.95 6.65 -27.10
N VAL A 178 9.07 7.05 -26.49
CA VAL A 178 9.56 6.46 -25.24
C VAL A 178 8.64 6.76 -24.06
N ASP A 179 8.58 5.83 -23.12
CA ASP A 179 7.85 6.02 -21.87
C ASP A 179 8.56 7.04 -20.96
N GLU A 180 7.77 7.86 -20.28
CA GLU A 180 8.23 8.81 -19.28
C GLU A 180 7.60 8.52 -17.92
N MET A 181 8.40 8.68 -16.87
CA MET A 181 7.95 8.60 -15.48
C MET A 181 8.12 9.97 -14.86
N GLY A 182 7.00 10.65 -14.61
CA GLY A 182 6.97 11.90 -13.86
C GLY A 182 6.63 11.65 -12.40
N ILE A 183 7.27 12.42 -11.52
CA ILE A 183 7.00 12.37 -10.08
C ILE A 183 6.65 13.77 -9.63
N SER A 184 5.46 13.94 -9.06
CA SER A 184 5.02 15.18 -8.44
C SER A 184 5.06 14.98 -6.93
N VAL A 185 5.69 15.89 -6.20
CA VAL A 185 5.76 15.85 -4.73
C VAL A 185 5.37 17.18 -4.11
N SER A 186 4.75 17.15 -2.94
CA SER A 186 4.80 18.25 -1.97
C SER A 186 5.79 17.91 -0.87
N LEU A 187 6.41 18.91 -0.26
CA LEU A 187 7.42 18.72 0.78
C LEU A 187 6.83 18.90 2.17
N CYS A 188 7.42 18.22 3.15
CA CYS A 188 7.16 18.47 4.56
C CYS A 188 7.53 19.92 4.92
N GLU A 189 6.86 20.48 5.93
CA GLU A 189 7.11 21.86 6.37
C GLU A 189 8.58 22.04 6.80
N GLY A 190 9.20 23.14 6.35
CA GLY A 190 10.60 23.46 6.64
C GLY A 190 11.64 22.75 5.77
N GLN A 191 11.24 21.90 4.82
CA GLN A 191 12.16 21.31 3.83
C GLN A 191 12.47 22.29 2.70
N ALA A 192 13.74 22.34 2.28
CA ALA A 192 14.16 23.15 1.15
C ALA A 192 13.82 22.46 -0.19
N VAL A 193 13.33 23.25 -1.15
CA VAL A 193 13.10 22.81 -2.53
C VAL A 193 14.43 22.55 -3.25
N ASP A 194 15.47 23.31 -2.91
CA ASP A 194 16.78 23.21 -3.53
C ASP A 194 17.39 21.82 -3.32
N GLY A 195 17.71 21.15 -4.43
CA GLY A 195 18.34 19.83 -4.44
C GLY A 195 17.39 18.64 -4.21
N ILE A 196 16.08 18.86 -4.03
CA ILE A 196 15.14 17.74 -3.83
C ILE A 196 14.99 16.88 -5.08
N GLU A 197 15.03 17.48 -6.27
CA GLU A 197 14.97 16.77 -7.55
C GLU A 197 16.16 15.83 -7.72
N GLU A 198 17.38 16.33 -7.48
CA GLU A 198 18.60 15.52 -7.54
C GLU A 198 18.58 14.40 -6.49
N TRP A 199 18.15 14.72 -5.27
CA TRP A 199 18.04 13.76 -4.18
C TRP A 199 17.04 12.64 -4.51
N LEU A 200 15.80 12.98 -4.90
CA LEU A 200 14.78 12.00 -5.29
C LEU A 200 15.25 11.15 -6.47
N THR A 201 15.83 11.78 -7.49
CA THR A 201 16.36 11.09 -8.66
C THR A 201 17.44 10.08 -8.29
N SER A 202 18.37 10.43 -7.39
CA SER A 202 19.40 9.51 -6.90
C SER A 202 18.80 8.34 -6.13
N ARG A 203 17.89 8.63 -5.18
CA ARG A 203 17.27 7.61 -4.32
C ARG A 203 16.43 6.62 -5.12
N ILE A 204 15.68 7.10 -6.10
CA ILE A 204 14.87 6.24 -6.97
C ILE A 204 15.76 5.43 -7.92
N ALA A 205 16.83 6.02 -8.45
CA ALA A 205 17.77 5.28 -9.28
C ALA A 205 18.48 4.16 -8.51
N GLU A 206 18.85 4.42 -7.25
CA GLU A 206 19.43 3.41 -6.35
C GLU A 206 18.44 2.27 -6.03
N ALA A 207 17.17 2.60 -5.77
CA ALA A 207 16.19 1.63 -5.30
C ALA A 207 15.51 0.84 -6.42
N ALA A 208 15.25 1.47 -7.56
CA ALA A 208 14.41 0.94 -8.64
C ALA A 208 15.14 0.86 -10.00
N GLU A 209 16.45 1.15 -10.05
CA GLU A 209 17.30 1.12 -11.25
C GLU A 209 16.77 1.97 -12.42
N ILE A 210 15.95 2.98 -12.12
CA ILE A 210 15.40 3.90 -13.11
C ILE A 210 15.51 5.35 -12.63
N ARG A 211 15.75 6.26 -13.57
CA ARG A 211 15.67 7.71 -13.33
C ARG A 211 14.30 8.23 -13.77
N PRO A 212 13.57 8.97 -12.93
CA PRO A 212 12.40 9.71 -13.38
C PRO A 212 12.78 10.65 -14.53
N SER A 213 11.86 10.84 -15.49
CA SER A 213 12.04 11.80 -16.58
C SER A 213 11.88 13.24 -16.11
N ARG A 214 11.06 13.45 -15.08
CA ARG A 214 10.84 14.75 -14.43
C ARG A 214 10.49 14.54 -12.96
N VAL A 215 10.98 15.43 -12.10
CA VAL A 215 10.51 15.58 -10.73
C VAL A 215 10.02 17.01 -10.58
N GLU A 216 8.78 17.19 -10.17
CA GLU A 216 8.21 18.50 -9.92
C GLU A 216 7.80 18.62 -8.46
N VAL A 217 8.11 19.78 -7.87
CA VAL A 217 7.62 20.16 -6.55
C VAL A 217 6.42 21.07 -6.75
N ILE A 218 5.28 20.65 -6.22
CA ILE A 218 4.01 21.37 -6.34
C ILE A 218 3.46 21.65 -4.94
N ASP A 219 2.57 22.65 -4.86
CA ASP A 219 1.94 23.00 -3.60
C ASP A 219 1.07 21.87 -3.08
N ARG A 220 1.00 21.75 -1.75
CA ARG A 220 0.21 20.73 -1.07
C ARG A 220 -1.27 20.76 -1.50
N ALA A 221 -1.85 21.95 -1.69
CA ALA A 221 -3.24 22.06 -2.14
C ALA A 221 -3.45 21.44 -3.53
N GLU A 222 -2.51 21.68 -4.45
CA GLU A 222 -2.59 21.20 -5.83
C GLU A 222 -2.46 19.67 -5.91
N ILE A 223 -1.52 19.08 -5.16
CA ILE A 223 -1.34 17.62 -5.19
C ILE A 223 -2.53 16.88 -4.56
N LEU A 224 -3.15 17.41 -3.50
CA LEU A 224 -4.34 16.82 -2.89
C LEU A 224 -5.52 16.78 -3.87
N GLU A 225 -5.67 17.81 -4.72
CA GLU A 225 -6.66 17.83 -5.80
C GLU A 225 -6.36 16.73 -6.84
N ARG A 226 -5.11 16.60 -7.28
CA ARG A 226 -4.68 15.55 -8.23
C ARG A 226 -4.90 14.13 -7.69
N LEU A 227 -4.71 13.93 -6.39
CA LEU A 227 -4.95 12.65 -5.73
C LEU A 227 -6.44 12.32 -5.60
N GLY A 228 -7.32 13.32 -5.74
CA GLY A 228 -8.76 13.16 -5.60
C GLY A 228 -9.20 12.90 -4.17
N MET A 229 -8.46 13.39 -3.16
CA MET A 229 -8.70 13.06 -1.74
C MET A 229 -10.11 13.43 -1.25
N GLU A 230 -10.76 14.43 -1.86
CA GLU A 230 -12.14 14.82 -1.50
C GLU A 230 -13.22 14.25 -2.44
N THR A 231 -12.84 13.71 -3.60
CA THR A 231 -13.78 13.34 -4.67
C THR A 231 -13.81 11.86 -4.99
N GLN A 232 -12.83 11.09 -4.52
CA GLN A 232 -12.67 9.67 -4.83
C GLN A 232 -12.62 8.83 -3.55
N LEU A 233 -13.14 7.61 -3.64
CA LEU A 233 -13.05 6.62 -2.54
C LEU A 233 -11.62 6.11 -2.29
N LYS A 234 -10.71 6.30 -3.26
CA LYS A 234 -9.32 5.87 -3.20
C LYS A 234 -8.41 6.89 -3.90
N GLU A 235 -7.26 7.15 -3.30
CA GLU A 235 -6.27 8.10 -3.80
C GLU A 235 -5.63 7.62 -5.11
N LYS A 236 -5.47 8.53 -6.07
CA LYS A 236 -4.82 8.26 -7.36
C LYS A 236 -3.30 8.47 -7.30
N ARG A 237 -2.61 7.64 -6.52
CA ARG A 237 -1.13 7.74 -6.32
C ARG A 237 -0.31 7.36 -7.54
N ILE A 238 -0.77 6.38 -8.33
CA ILE A 238 -0.14 5.94 -9.57
C ILE A 238 -1.14 6.12 -10.70
N VAL A 239 -0.78 6.93 -11.70
CA VAL A 239 -1.63 7.24 -12.87
C VAL A 239 -0.91 6.79 -14.13
N ASP A 240 -1.49 5.86 -14.89
CA ASP A 240 -0.96 5.42 -16.18
C ASP A 240 -1.75 6.04 -17.35
N LEU A 241 -1.20 7.09 -17.94
CA LEU A 241 -1.77 7.80 -19.09
C LEU A 241 -1.36 7.20 -20.43
N ARG A 242 -0.41 6.25 -20.46
CA ARG A 242 0.07 5.65 -21.73
C ARG A 242 -1.04 4.92 -22.48
N LYS A 243 -2.05 4.41 -21.78
CA LYS A 243 -3.22 3.75 -22.37
C LYS A 243 -4.18 4.73 -23.06
N GLN A 244 -4.17 6.01 -22.70
CA GLN A 244 -5.06 7.02 -23.30
C GLN A 244 -4.53 7.53 -24.65
N ALA A 245 -3.21 7.54 -24.86
CA ALA A 245 -2.59 7.93 -26.13
C ALA A 245 -2.99 7.03 -27.31
N GLY A 246 -3.39 5.77 -27.06
CA GLY A 246 -3.82 4.82 -28.09
C GLY A 246 -5.31 4.88 -28.46
N GLY A 247 -6.11 5.73 -27.82
CA GLY A 247 -7.58 5.78 -27.94
C GLY A 247 -8.11 6.62 -29.10
N GLY A 248 -7.41 6.62 -30.24
CA GLY A 248 -7.73 7.42 -31.41
C GLY A 248 -7.80 6.60 -32.69
N SER A 249 -8.59 5.53 -32.72
CA SER A 249 -9.32 5.01 -33.91
C SER A 249 -10.17 3.79 -33.58
#